data_AF-A0A9D1X6K1-F1
#
_entry.id   AF-A0A9D1X6K1-F1
#
_cell.length_a   1.000
_cell.length_b   1.000
_cell.length_c   1.000
_cell.angle_alpha   90.00
_cell.angle_beta   90.00
_cell.angle_gamma   90.00
#
_symmetry.space_group_name_H-M   'P 1'
#
loop_
_entity.id
_entity.type
_entity.pdbx_description
1 polymer ?
#
loop_
_entity_poly.entity_id
_entity_poly.type
_entity_poly.pdbx_seq_one_letter_code
_entity_poly.pdbx_strand_id
1 'polypeptide(L)' 'MARRKITNSQAVCITLLWGALCYMLLAYSEKVTADVVFALVASAIIVFVPLYKNFRNREK' A
#
# COMPACT_ATOMS: atom_id res chain seq x y z
N MET A 1 -10.57 12.61 -21.88
CA MET A 1 -10.08 11.61 -20.90
C MET A 1 -10.75 11.85 -19.56
N ALA A 2 -11.76 11.05 -19.21
CA ALA A 2 -12.43 11.16 -17.91
C ALA A 2 -11.44 10.80 -16.79
N ARG A 3 -11.09 11.77 -15.96
CA ARG A 3 -10.28 11.59 -14.74
C ARG A 3 -11.12 10.76 -13.75
N ARG A 4 -11.16 9.44 -13.96
CA ARG A 4 -11.86 8.50 -13.07
C ARG A 4 -11.28 8.72 -11.67
N LYS A 5 -12.09 9.30 -10.78
CA LYS A 5 -11.78 9.37 -9.35
C LYS A 5 -11.52 7.92 -8.92
N ILE A 6 -10.28 7.62 -8.54
CA ILE A 6 -9.95 6.32 -7.93
C ILE A 6 -10.91 6.16 -6.76
N THR A 7 -11.79 5.16 -6.85
CA THR A 7 -12.79 4.91 -5.82
C THR A 7 -12.07 4.40 -4.58
N ASN A 8 -12.56 4.76 -3.40
CA ASN A 8 -11.89 4.45 -2.12
C ASN A 8 -11.55 2.96 -1.97
N SER A 9 -12.38 2.07 -2.54
CA SER A 9 -12.15 0.62 -2.58
C SER A 9 -10.94 0.19 -3.42
N GLN A 10 -10.63 0.90 -4.52
CA GLN A 10 -9.46 0.58 -5.34
C GLN A 10 -8.16 0.81 -4.58
N ALA A 11 -8.09 1.88 -3.79
CA ALA A 11 -6.91 2.16 -3.00
C ALA A 11 -6.73 1.15 -1.85
N VAL A 12 -7.83 0.70 -1.24
CA VAL A 12 -7.80 -0.40 -0.26
C VAL A 12 -7.32 -1.70 -0.91
N CYS A 13 -7.85 -2.05 -2.09
CA CYS A 13 -7.38 -3.21 -2.86
C CYS A 13 -5.88 -3.12 -3.18
N ILE A 14 -5.40 -1.96 -3.63
CA ILE A 14 -3.96 -1.76 -3.91
C ILE A 14 -3.13 -1.90 -2.64
N THR A 15 -3.60 -1.42 -1.49
CA THR A 15 -2.86 -1.58 -0.21
C THR A 15 -2.79 -3.05 0.23
N LEU A 16 -3.90 -3.79 0.11
CA LEU A 16 -3.91 -5.22 0.42
C LEU A 16 -2.98 -6.00 -0.51
N LEU A 17 -3.01 -5.70 -1.81
CA LEU A 17 -2.08 -6.30 -2.78
C LEU A 17 -0.63 -5.94 -2.45
N TRP A 18 -0.36 -4.68 -2.09
CA TRP A 18 0.96 -4.20 -1.70
C TRP A 18 1.53 -4.99 -0.51
N GLY A 19 0.72 -5.18 0.55
CA GLY A 19 1.11 -5.98 1.72
C GLY A 19 1.42 -7.43 1.36
N ALA A 20 0.60 -8.06 0.52
CA ALA A 20 0.83 -9.43 0.05
C ALA A 20 2.12 -9.54 -0.78
N LEU A 21 2.38 -8.59 -1.68
CA LEU A 21 3.62 -8.52 -2.46
C LEU A 21 4.85 -8.31 -1.58
N CYS A 22 4.76 -7.40 -0.60
CA CYS A 22 5.84 -7.18 0.37
C CYS A 22 6.13 -8.43 1.20
N TYR A 23 5.09 -9.17 1.60
CA TYR A 23 5.22 -10.42 2.33
C TYR A 23 5.90 -11.50 1.47
N MET A 24 5.48 -11.68 0.22
CA MET A 24 6.17 -12.59 -0.71
C MET A 24 7.61 -12.16 -0.91
N LEU A 25 7.86 -10.88 -1.13
CA LEU A 25 9.21 -10.37 -1.35
C LEU A 25 10.12 -10.57 -0.13
N LEU A 26 9.59 -10.42 1.09
CA LEU A 26 10.32 -10.77 2.32
C LEU A 26 10.55 -12.27 2.47
N ALA A 27 9.54 -13.10 2.16
CA ALA A 27 9.63 -14.55 2.30
C ALA A 27 10.59 -15.19 1.28
N TYR A 28 10.72 -14.59 0.10
CA TYR A 28 11.62 -15.04 -0.96
C TYR A 28 12.97 -14.33 -0.99
N SER A 29 13.14 -13.19 -0.30
CA SER A 29 14.44 -12.49 -0.24
C SER A 29 15.33 -13.09 0.84
N GLU A 30 16.36 -13.82 0.40
CA GLU A 30 17.42 -14.36 1.27
C GLU A 30 18.29 -13.26 1.91
N LYS A 31 18.24 -12.02 1.37
CA LYS A 31 18.95 -10.84 1.86
C LYS A 31 18.02 -9.63 1.86
N VAL A 32 17.47 -9.28 3.01
CA VAL A 32 16.73 -8.02 3.19
C VAL A 32 17.76 -6.88 3.27
N THR A 33 18.11 -6.31 2.12
CA THR A 33 18.99 -5.14 2.04
C THR A 33 18.28 -3.91 2.60
N ALA A 34 19.01 -3.03 3.28
CA ALA A 34 18.45 -1.78 3.83
C ALA A 34 17.69 -0.96 2.78
N ASP A 35 18.17 -0.96 1.53
CA ASP A 35 17.53 -0.32 0.38
C ASP A 35 16.08 -0.80 0.14
N VAL A 36 15.86 -2.12 0.23
CA VAL A 36 14.52 -2.72 0.07
C VAL A 36 13.59 -2.25 1.17
N VAL A 37 14.08 -2.19 2.42
CA VAL A 37 13.27 -1.70 3.56
C VAL A 37 12.91 -0.23 3.39
N PHE A 38 13.86 0.61 2.97
CA PHE A 38 13.62 2.02 2.70
C PHE A 38 12.57 2.21 1.59
N ALA A 39 12.67 1.48 0.48
CA ALA A 39 11.69 1.51 -0.59
C ALA A 39 10.30 1.06 -0.13
N LEU A 40 10.25 0.04 0.73
CA LEU A 40 9.01 -0.53 1.26
C LEU A 40 8.29 0.45 2.19
N VAL A 41 9.04 1.15 3.06
CA VAL A 41 8.53 2.21 3.94
C VAL A 41 8.04 3.40 3.12
N ALA A 42 8.82 3.86 2.14
CA ALA A 42 8.45 5.00 1.29
C ALA A 42 7.13 4.72 0.52
N SER A 43 7.01 3.52 -0.05
CA SER A 43 5.78 3.13 -0.73
C SER A 43 4.62 2.98 0.26
N ALA A 44 4.83 2.39 1.44
CA ALA A 44 3.82 2.25 2.47
C ALA A 44 3.17 3.60 2.82
N ILE A 45 3.96 4.68 2.97
CA ILE A 45 3.45 6.04 3.25
C ILE A 45 2.49 6.51 2.15
N ILE A 46 2.83 6.26 0.88
CA ILE A 46 1.99 6.65 -0.27
C ILE A 46 0.66 5.88 -0.25
N VAL A 47 0.70 4.57 0.04
CA VAL A 47 -0.51 3.75 0.11
C VAL A 47 -1.34 4.00 1.38
N PHE A 48 -0.72 4.56 2.43
CA PHE A 48 -1.38 4.86 3.70
C PHE A 48 -2.38 6.02 3.61
N VAL A 49 -2.10 7.04 2.79
CA VAL A 49 -2.96 8.22 2.60
C VAL A 49 -4.42 7.86 2.28
N PRO A 50 -4.72 7.03 1.26
CA PRO A 50 -6.09 6.63 0.96
C PRO A 50 -6.68 5.68 2.01
N LEU A 51 -5.85 4.91 2.72
CA LEU A 51 -6.27 4.01 3.79
C LEU A 51 -6.79 4.80 5.00
N TYR A 52 -6.06 5.84 5.42
CA TYR A 52 -6.47 6.75 6.48
C TYR A 52 -7.79 7.45 6.17
N LYS A 53 -7.97 7.87 4.91
CA LYS A 53 -9.21 8.50 4.45
C LYS A 53 -10.39 7.52 4.46
N ASN A 54 -10.16 6.24 4.19
CA ASN A 54 -11.16 5.18 4.30
C ASN A 54 -11.55 4.88 5.76
N PHE A 55 -10.56 4.73 6.65
CA PHE A 55 -10.79 4.41 8.05
C PHE A 55 -11.67 5.47 8.72
N ARG A 56 -11.37 6.75 8.46
CA ARG A 56 -12.17 7.87 8.98
C ARG A 56 -13.60 7.94 8.43
N ASN A 57 -13.87 7.36 7.26
CA ASN A 57 -15.23 7.29 6.70
C ASN A 57 -16.04 6.10 7.21
N ARG A 58 -15.41 5.10 7.86
CA ARG A 58 -16.11 3.98 8.52
C ARG A 58 -16.55 4.30 9.95
N GLU A 59 -15.94 5.31 10.56
CA GLU A 59 -16.23 5.79 11.92
C GLU A 59 -17.36 6.85 11.95
N LYS A 60 -17.85 7.28 10.78
CA LYS A 60 -19.06 8.13 10.65
C LYS A 60 -20.24 7.29 10.17
#